data_AF-A0A969BRW1-F1
#
_entry.id   AF-A0A969BRW1-F1
#
_cell.length_a   1.000
_cell.length_b   1.000
_cell.length_c   1.000
_cell.angle_alpha   90.00
_cell.angle_beta   90.00
_cell.angle_gamma   90.00
#
_symmetry.space_group_name_H-M   'P 1'
#
loop_
_entity.id
_entity.type
_entity.pdbx_description
1 polymer ?
#
loop_
_entity_poly.entity_id
_entity_poly.type
_entity_poly.pdbx_seq_one_letter_code
_entity_poly.pdbx_strand_id
1 'polypeptide(L)'
;MKFITQAAVLSLVAILCGTGGYMLGKKQSSSSQQTESPNSSQSPRDKSSVRQRQTVSAPIDLKQFREKLDAEKNPLSRFKLAMENLEEWINQNPEEALKWLASQPPTVRRDEVMRMALEQFAENDPKGAADWATKNLSGIDLNNMLILIAGSWARENGQEAASWFRGRP
;
A
#
# COMPACT_ATOMS: atom_id res chain seq x y z
N MET A 1 20.53 -28.70 31.01
CA MET A 1 21.58 -28.52 30.00
C MET A 1 21.24 -27.28 29.18
N LYS A 2 22.05 -26.22 29.31
CA LYS A 2 21.82 -24.89 28.70
C LYS A 2 22.69 -24.80 27.44
N PHE A 3 22.10 -24.54 26.28
CA PHE A 3 22.85 -24.18 25.07
C PHE A 3 22.57 -22.71 24.73
N ILE A 4 23.58 -21.89 24.96
CA ILE A 4 23.68 -20.49 24.54
C ILE A 4 24.46 -20.53 23.24
N THR A 5 23.87 -20.06 22.14
CA THR A 5 24.61 -19.81 20.88
C THR A 5 24.38 -18.37 20.48
N GLN A 6 25.47 -17.59 20.56
CA GLN A 6 25.56 -16.21 20.15
C GLN A 6 25.83 -16.07 18.64
N ALA A 7 25.39 -14.91 18.13
CA ALA A 7 26.00 -14.06 17.11
C ALA A 7 26.18 -14.57 15.66
N ALA A 8 25.46 -13.89 14.76
CA ALA A 8 26.06 -13.31 13.55
C ALA A 8 25.22 -12.11 13.11
N VAL A 9 25.72 -10.90 13.41
CA VAL A 9 25.23 -9.64 12.85
C VAL A 9 26.08 -9.35 11.61
N LEU A 10 25.45 -9.25 10.44
CA LEU A 10 26.08 -8.77 9.22
C LEU A 10 25.35 -7.50 8.77
N SER A 11 25.89 -6.35 9.19
CA SER A 11 25.52 -5.05 8.67
C SER A 11 26.36 -4.77 7.43
N LEU A 12 25.72 -4.58 6.28
CA LEU A 12 26.38 -4.11 5.07
C LEU A 12 25.72 -2.80 4.64
N VAL A 13 26.39 -1.70 4.96
CA VAL A 13 26.04 -0.34 4.56
C VAL A 13 26.79 -0.06 3.26
N ALA A 14 26.06 0.18 2.17
CA ALA A 14 26.62 0.71 0.93
C ALA A 14 25.89 2.03 0.60
N ILE A 15 26.55 3.14 0.94
CA ILE A 15 26.18 4.49 0.51
C ILE A 15 26.90 4.74 -0.81
N LEU A 16 26.14 4.93 -1.89
CA LEU A 16 26.64 5.44 -3.16
C LEU A 16 25.89 6.72 -3.49
N CYS A 17 26.50 7.85 -3.11
CA CYS A 17 26.19 9.16 -3.66
C CYS A 17 26.75 9.24 -5.08
N GLY A 18 25.91 9.57 -6.05
CA GLY A 18 26.30 9.81 -7.43
C GLY A 18 25.48 10.94 -8.04
N THR A 19 25.92 12.18 -7.79
CA THR A 19 25.42 13.41 -8.41
C THR A 19 26.02 13.60 -9.80
N GLY A 20 25.17 13.88 -10.80
CA GLY A 20 25.56 14.43 -12.10
C GLY A 20 24.31 14.42 -12.99
N GLY A 21 23.86 15.50 -13.63
CA GLY A 21 24.53 16.72 -14.05
C GLY A 21 24.00 17.03 -15.47
N TYR A 22 23.23 18.11 -15.55
CA TYR A 22 22.64 18.80 -16.71
C TYR A 22 23.17 18.49 -18.13
N MET A 23 22.24 18.33 -19.09
CA MET A 23 22.47 18.68 -20.50
C MET A 23 21.27 19.43 -21.10
N LEU A 24 21.47 20.73 -21.30
CA LEU A 24 20.59 21.67 -22.00
C LEU A 24 21.25 21.98 -23.36
N GLY A 25 20.59 21.64 -24.46
CA GLY A 25 21.05 21.93 -25.82
C GLY A 25 19.99 22.69 -26.62
N LYS A 26 20.31 23.92 -27.02
CA LYS A 26 19.44 24.90 -27.68
C LYS A 26 19.50 24.80 -29.21
N LYS A 27 18.34 25.15 -29.82
CA LYS A 27 18.11 25.90 -31.08
C LYS A 27 18.58 25.30 -32.42
N GLN A 28 17.61 25.16 -33.32
CA GLN A 28 17.61 25.94 -34.56
C GLN A 28 16.17 26.24 -35.02
N SER A 29 15.93 27.52 -35.28
CA SER A 29 14.72 28.12 -35.82
C SER A 29 14.87 28.30 -37.33
N SER A 30 13.83 28.03 -38.13
CA SER A 30 13.39 28.94 -39.20
C SER A 30 12.23 28.42 -40.03
N SER A 31 11.28 29.33 -40.22
CA SER A 31 10.44 29.57 -41.40
C SER A 31 9.12 28.84 -41.58
N SER A 32 8.07 29.63 -41.36
CA SER A 32 6.69 29.48 -41.83
C SER A 32 6.61 29.44 -43.36
N GLN A 33 5.66 28.65 -43.88
CA GLN A 33 4.86 29.01 -45.04
C GLN A 33 3.54 28.22 -45.01
N GLN A 34 2.45 28.96 -44.87
CA GLN A 34 1.09 28.52 -45.20
C GLN A 34 0.95 28.50 -46.72
N THR A 35 0.44 27.40 -47.27
CA THR A 35 -0.35 27.37 -48.50
C THR A 35 -1.42 26.27 -48.40
N GLU A 36 -2.67 26.72 -48.31
CA GLU A 36 -3.92 26.20 -48.90
C GLU A 36 -4.12 24.68 -49.14
N SER A 37 -5.18 24.16 -48.51
CA SER A 37 -5.99 22.97 -48.89
C SER A 37 -6.81 23.26 -50.17
N PRO A 38 -7.33 22.27 -50.96
CA PRO A 38 -8.11 21.12 -50.47
C PRO A 38 -8.01 19.81 -51.28
N ASN A 39 -8.35 18.68 -50.67
CA ASN A 39 -9.47 17.80 -51.08
C ASN A 39 -9.42 16.44 -50.34
N SER A 40 -10.61 15.99 -49.95
CA SER A 40 -11.03 14.67 -49.48
C SER A 40 -10.04 13.50 -49.65
N SER A 41 -9.80 12.69 -48.62
CA SER A 41 -10.69 11.56 -48.36
C SER A 41 -10.61 11.11 -46.90
N GLN A 42 -11.79 10.92 -46.33
CA GLN A 42 -12.02 10.36 -45.01
C GLN A 42 -11.40 8.96 -44.92
N SER A 43 -10.53 8.76 -43.94
CA SER A 43 -10.34 7.44 -43.32
C SER A 43 -10.90 7.56 -41.91
N PRO A 44 -11.89 6.73 -41.51
CA PRO A 44 -12.42 6.77 -40.16
C PRO A 44 -11.28 6.48 -39.19
N ARG A 45 -10.86 7.52 -38.46
CA ARG A 45 -9.95 7.38 -37.32
C ARG A 45 -10.72 6.54 -36.30
N ASP A 46 -10.46 5.24 -36.34
CA ASP A 46 -11.03 4.24 -35.44
C ASP A 46 -10.56 4.54 -34.02
N LYS A 47 -11.31 5.39 -33.32
CA LYS A 47 -11.13 5.74 -31.91
C LYS A 47 -11.66 4.61 -31.00
N SER A 48 -11.53 3.36 -31.44
CA SER A 48 -11.89 2.17 -30.68
C SER A 48 -10.66 1.50 -30.05
N SER A 49 -9.66 2.28 -29.63
CA SER A 49 -8.98 1.93 -28.38
C SER A 49 -9.96 2.19 -27.25
N VAL A 50 -10.89 1.23 -27.14
CA VAL A 50 -11.80 1.01 -26.03
C VAL A 50 -11.01 1.29 -24.77
N ARG A 51 -11.31 2.46 -24.20
CA ARG A 51 -11.20 2.80 -22.79
C ARG A 51 -11.05 1.50 -22.02
N GLN A 52 -9.83 1.20 -21.63
CA GLN A 52 -9.47 0.08 -20.78
C GLN A 52 -10.33 0.28 -19.55
N ARG A 53 -11.52 -0.31 -19.59
CA ARG A 53 -12.50 -0.24 -18.53
C ARG A 53 -11.72 -0.93 -17.43
N GLN A 54 -11.25 -0.15 -16.44
CA GLN A 54 -10.91 -0.69 -15.13
C GLN A 54 -12.17 -1.46 -14.76
N THR A 55 -12.17 -2.75 -15.09
CA THR A 55 -13.17 -3.67 -14.62
C THR A 55 -12.99 -3.57 -13.14
N VAL A 56 -13.95 -2.93 -12.46
CA VAL A 56 -14.09 -3.03 -11.02
C VAL A 56 -13.99 -4.53 -10.76
N SER A 57 -12.82 -4.96 -10.28
CA SER A 57 -12.54 -6.38 -10.10
C SER A 57 -13.64 -6.88 -9.20
N ALA A 58 -14.26 -8.01 -9.54
CA ALA A 58 -15.22 -8.63 -8.64
C ALA A 58 -14.55 -8.76 -7.26
N PRO A 59 -15.28 -8.50 -6.15
CA PRO A 59 -14.76 -8.73 -4.81
C PRO A 59 -14.12 -10.11 -4.74
N ILE A 60 -12.94 -10.22 -4.14
CA ILE A 60 -12.28 -11.53 -4.04
C ILE A 60 -13.19 -12.44 -3.23
N ASP A 61 -13.33 -13.70 -3.66
CA ASP A 61 -13.87 -14.73 -2.79
C ASP A 61 -12.79 -15.00 -1.72
N LEU A 62 -12.99 -14.44 -0.52
CA LEU A 62 -12.04 -14.59 0.58
C LEU A 62 -11.77 -16.06 0.89
N LYS A 63 -12.77 -16.93 0.84
CA LYS A 63 -12.58 -18.35 1.15
C LYS A 63 -11.64 -18.98 0.12
N GLN A 64 -11.89 -18.77 -1.17
CA GLN A 64 -11.04 -19.30 -2.23
C GLN A 64 -9.63 -18.71 -2.18
N PHE A 65 -9.51 -17.41 -1.90
CA PHE A 65 -8.22 -16.75 -1.73
C PHE A 65 -7.42 -17.36 -0.57
N ARG A 66 -8.05 -17.56 0.59
CA ARG A 66 -7.43 -18.19 1.77
C ARG A 66 -6.97 -19.60 1.49
N GLU A 67 -7.78 -20.42 0.81
CA GLU A 67 -7.40 -21.77 0.38
C GLU A 67 -6.15 -21.76 -0.50
N LYS A 68 -6.08 -20.86 -1.50
CA LYS A 68 -4.88 -20.69 -2.34
C LYS A 68 -3.67 -20.24 -1.55
N LEU A 69 -3.86 -19.28 -0.62
CA LEU A 69 -2.79 -18.74 0.19
C LEU A 69 -2.21 -19.78 1.16
N ASP A 70 -3.04 -20.65 1.71
CA ASP A 70 -2.59 -21.69 2.64
C ASP A 70 -2.03 -22.93 1.92
N ALA A 71 -2.42 -23.16 0.65
CA ALA A 71 -1.81 -24.19 -0.20
C ALA A 71 -0.43 -23.80 -0.76
N GLU A 72 -0.13 -22.51 -0.87
CA GLU A 72 1.15 -22.02 -1.40
C GLU A 72 2.31 -22.27 -0.42
N LYS A 73 3.24 -23.14 -0.83
CA LYS A 73 4.39 -23.56 0.00
C LYS A 73 5.59 -22.63 -0.15
N ASN A 74 5.70 -21.90 -1.25
CA ASN A 74 6.80 -20.97 -1.46
C ASN A 74 6.52 -19.66 -0.68
N PRO A 75 7.37 -19.26 0.28
CA PRO A 75 7.11 -18.07 1.11
C PRO A 75 7.01 -16.77 0.32
N LEU A 76 7.80 -16.62 -0.75
CA LEU A 76 7.79 -15.42 -1.59
C LEU A 76 6.52 -15.36 -2.44
N SER A 77 6.13 -16.48 -3.06
CA SER A 77 4.88 -16.56 -3.81
C SER A 77 3.67 -16.34 -2.91
N ARG A 78 3.68 -16.92 -1.70
CA ARG A 78 2.62 -16.75 -0.70
C ARG A 78 2.48 -15.29 -0.29
N PHE A 79 3.59 -14.63 0.02
CA PHE A 79 3.57 -13.21 0.38
C PHE A 79 3.09 -12.35 -0.79
N LYS A 80 3.60 -12.62 -2.01
CA LYS A 80 3.16 -11.91 -3.21
C LYS A 80 1.65 -12.05 -3.45
N LEU A 81 1.12 -13.26 -3.37
CA LEU A 81 -0.31 -13.53 -3.52
C LEU A 81 -1.15 -12.74 -2.51
N ALA A 82 -0.70 -12.66 -1.26
CA ALA A 82 -1.36 -11.83 -0.26
C ALA A 82 -1.31 -10.35 -0.63
N MET A 83 -0.16 -9.82 -1.07
CA MET A 83 -0.04 -8.40 -1.44
C MET A 83 -0.91 -8.01 -2.62
N GLU A 84 -1.08 -8.90 -3.60
CA GLU A 84 -1.95 -8.66 -4.76
C GLU A 84 -3.43 -8.52 -4.38
N ASN A 85 -3.83 -9.06 -3.22
CA ASN A 85 -5.23 -9.09 -2.78
C ASN A 85 -5.42 -8.37 -1.43
N LEU A 86 -4.39 -7.68 -0.94
CA LEU A 86 -4.36 -7.18 0.43
C LEU A 86 -5.43 -6.11 0.66
N GLU A 87 -5.57 -5.18 -0.28
CA GLU A 87 -6.53 -4.08 -0.20
C GLU A 87 -7.96 -4.60 0.00
N GLU A 88 -8.36 -5.54 -0.86
CA GLU A 88 -9.69 -6.13 -0.79
C GLU A 88 -9.86 -7.01 0.45
N TRP A 89 -8.80 -7.71 0.87
CA TRP A 89 -8.83 -8.47 2.11
C TRP A 89 -9.02 -7.57 3.33
N ILE A 90 -8.39 -6.39 3.37
CA ILE A 90 -8.60 -5.40 4.42
C ILE A 90 -10.03 -4.87 4.38
N ASN A 91 -10.57 -4.56 3.19
CA ASN A 91 -11.93 -4.05 3.05
C ASN A 91 -12.99 -5.06 3.56
N GLN A 92 -12.78 -6.35 3.32
CA GLN A 92 -13.74 -7.38 3.71
C GLN A 92 -13.51 -7.92 5.13
N ASN A 93 -12.26 -8.09 5.56
CA ASN A 93 -11.90 -8.66 6.86
C ASN A 93 -10.55 -8.11 7.38
N PRO A 94 -10.53 -6.86 7.88
CA PRO A 94 -9.30 -6.17 8.27
C PRO A 94 -8.56 -6.90 9.39
N GLU A 95 -9.26 -7.36 10.43
CA GLU A 95 -8.59 -8.04 11.55
C GLU A 95 -7.85 -9.31 11.13
N GLU A 96 -8.42 -10.08 10.21
CA GLU A 96 -7.79 -11.29 9.67
C GLU A 96 -6.56 -10.96 8.82
N ALA A 97 -6.67 -9.97 7.92
CA ALA A 97 -5.57 -9.51 7.09
C ALA A 97 -4.40 -8.99 7.96
N LEU A 98 -4.70 -8.17 8.96
CA LEU A 98 -3.72 -7.61 9.89
C LEU A 98 -3.08 -8.70 10.75
N LYS A 99 -3.85 -9.67 11.23
CA LYS A 99 -3.32 -10.84 11.97
C LYS A 99 -2.38 -11.67 11.10
N TRP A 100 -2.73 -11.86 9.82
CA TRP A 100 -1.84 -12.56 8.90
C TRP A 100 -0.55 -11.76 8.68
N LEU A 101 -0.62 -10.45 8.45
CA LEU A 101 0.57 -9.58 8.33
C LEU A 101 1.48 -9.66 9.57
N ALA A 102 0.89 -9.59 10.76
CA ALA A 102 1.62 -9.72 12.02
C ALA A 102 2.33 -11.07 12.19
N SER A 103 1.78 -12.13 11.60
CA SER A 103 2.39 -13.48 11.60
C SER A 103 3.56 -13.63 10.61
N GLN A 104 3.77 -12.67 9.70
CA GLN A 104 4.89 -12.72 8.76
C GLN A 104 6.21 -12.35 9.46
N PRO A 105 7.35 -12.84 8.95
CA PRO A 105 8.66 -12.46 9.47
C PRO A 105 8.82 -10.94 9.59
N PRO A 106 9.33 -10.43 10.73
CA PRO A 106 9.54 -9.00 10.91
C PRO A 106 10.57 -8.50 9.91
N THR A 107 10.14 -7.56 9.06
CA THR A 107 10.94 -6.92 8.03
C THR A 107 10.43 -5.51 7.81
N VAL A 108 11.29 -4.61 7.34
CA VAL A 108 10.91 -3.23 7.01
C VAL A 108 9.71 -3.20 6.04
N ARG A 109 9.70 -4.09 5.05
CA ARG A 109 8.59 -4.18 4.10
C ARG A 109 7.29 -4.61 4.77
N ARG A 110 7.34 -5.59 5.69
CA ARG A 110 6.14 -6.03 6.42
C ARG A 110 5.60 -4.91 7.31
N ASP A 111 6.47 -4.17 7.98
CA ASP A 111 6.05 -3.08 8.87
C ASP A 111 5.45 -1.90 8.10
N GLU A 112 6.01 -1.58 6.92
CA GLU A 112 5.41 -0.58 6.03
C GLU A 112 4.03 -1.02 5.52
N VAL A 113 3.89 -2.28 5.12
CA VAL A 113 2.59 -2.82 4.69
C VAL A 113 1.59 -2.86 5.86
N MET A 114 2.05 -3.16 7.07
CA MET A 114 1.24 -3.14 8.29
C MET A 114 0.67 -1.74 8.56
N ARG A 115 1.51 -0.71 8.41
CA ARG A 115 1.10 0.69 8.52
C ARG A 115 0.04 1.06 7.47
N MET A 116 0.30 0.75 6.21
CA MET A 116 -0.65 1.01 5.12
C MET A 116 -2.00 0.30 5.34
N ALA A 117 -1.95 -0.94 5.83
CA ALA A 117 -3.15 -1.72 6.09
C ALA A 117 -3.99 -1.14 7.24
N LEU A 118 -3.33 -0.66 8.32
CA LEU A 118 -4.03 0.01 9.42
C LEU A 118 -4.59 1.37 9.01
N GLU A 119 -3.88 2.11 8.16
CA GLU A 119 -4.37 3.36 7.59
C GLU A 119 -5.66 3.13 6.79
N GLN A 120 -5.67 2.14 5.89
CA GLN A 120 -6.86 1.77 5.13
C GLN A 120 -8.00 1.25 6.02
N PHE A 121 -7.69 0.45 7.06
CA PHE A 121 -8.72 0.03 8.01
C PHE A 121 -9.32 1.26 8.72
N ALA A 122 -8.49 2.23 9.11
CA ALA A 122 -8.93 3.42 9.81
C ALA A 122 -9.72 4.41 8.93
N GLU A 123 -9.59 4.35 7.61
CA GLU A 123 -10.44 5.11 6.67
C GLU A 123 -11.88 4.59 6.64
N ASN A 124 -12.11 3.32 6.98
CA ASN A 124 -13.45 2.71 6.99
C ASN A 124 -14.02 2.56 8.40
N ASP A 125 -13.19 2.20 9.36
CA ASP A 125 -13.55 2.01 10.78
C ASP A 125 -12.37 2.45 11.68
N PRO A 126 -12.23 3.76 11.94
CA PRO A 126 -11.15 4.28 12.77
C PRO A 126 -11.17 3.75 14.20
N LYS A 127 -12.36 3.49 14.75
CA LYS A 127 -12.50 2.92 16.09
C LYS A 127 -12.02 1.47 16.12
N GLY A 128 -12.42 0.65 15.16
CA GLY A 128 -11.97 -0.73 15.00
C GLY A 128 -10.46 -0.81 14.80
N ALA A 129 -9.89 0.07 13.97
CA ALA A 129 -8.44 0.15 13.79
C ALA A 129 -7.70 0.49 15.08
N ALA A 130 -8.21 1.45 15.87
CA ALA A 130 -7.64 1.83 17.16
C ALA A 130 -7.76 0.70 18.21
N ASP A 131 -8.91 0.01 18.24
CA ASP A 131 -9.15 -1.15 19.10
C ASP A 131 -8.19 -2.31 18.73
N TRP A 132 -7.97 -2.57 17.44
CA TRP A 132 -7.00 -3.56 16.98
C TRP A 132 -5.57 -3.16 17.35
N ALA A 133 -5.17 -1.92 17.09
CA ALA A 133 -3.82 -1.43 17.38
C ALA A 133 -3.49 -1.56 18.87
N THR A 134 -4.38 -1.10 19.75
CA THR A 134 -4.20 -1.20 21.20
C THR A 134 -4.11 -2.63 21.73
N LYS A 135 -4.74 -3.58 21.04
CA LYS A 135 -4.71 -5.00 21.41
C LYS A 135 -3.46 -5.73 20.93
N ASN A 136 -2.92 -5.35 19.76
CA ASN A 136 -1.90 -6.14 19.05
C ASN A 136 -0.53 -5.47 18.96
N LEU A 137 -0.43 -4.16 19.16
CA LEU A 137 0.80 -3.39 19.09
C LEU A 137 1.22 -2.91 20.49
N SER A 138 2.48 -2.52 20.63
CA SER A 138 3.00 -1.95 21.88
C SER A 138 4.11 -0.93 21.62
N GLY A 139 4.47 -0.16 22.64
CA GLY A 139 5.59 0.79 22.58
C GLY A 139 5.44 1.82 21.47
N ILE A 140 6.52 2.03 20.72
CA ILE A 140 6.59 3.06 19.67
C ILE A 140 5.64 2.78 18.50
N ASP A 141 5.45 1.51 18.14
CA ASP A 141 4.59 1.13 17.02
C ASP A 141 3.12 1.44 17.33
N LEU A 142 2.68 1.12 18.55
CA LEU A 142 1.34 1.49 19.00
C LEU A 142 1.14 3.01 18.97
N ASN A 143 2.08 3.77 19.53
CA ASN A 143 1.98 5.23 19.59
C ASN A 143 1.92 5.84 18.18
N ASN A 144 2.78 5.39 17.27
CA ASN A 144 2.79 5.86 15.89
C ASN A 144 1.47 5.56 15.18
N MET A 145 0.91 4.36 15.37
CA MET A 145 -0.34 3.98 14.72
C MET A 145 -1.53 4.75 15.31
N LEU A 146 -1.58 4.93 16.62
CA LEU A 146 -2.63 5.73 17.26
C LEU A 146 -2.59 7.19 16.81
N ILE A 147 -1.42 7.78 16.60
CA ILE A 147 -1.28 9.14 16.05
C ILE A 147 -1.86 9.21 14.63
N LEU A 148 -1.54 8.23 13.79
CA LEU A 148 -2.03 8.16 12.41
C LEU A 148 -3.56 8.01 12.39
N ILE A 149 -4.10 7.07 13.17
CA ILE A 149 -5.54 6.81 13.28
C ILE A 149 -6.27 8.01 13.87
N ALA A 150 -5.71 8.67 14.89
CA ALA A 150 -6.30 9.89 15.44
C ALA A 150 -6.41 10.98 14.36
N GLY A 151 -5.39 11.11 13.52
CA GLY A 151 -5.38 12.06 12.41
C GLY A 151 -6.46 11.78 11.37
N SER A 152 -6.64 10.52 10.95
CA SER A 152 -7.71 10.16 10.00
C SER A 152 -9.09 10.34 10.63
N TRP A 153 -9.30 9.77 11.82
CA TRP A 153 -10.57 9.82 12.53
C TRP A 153 -11.01 11.24 12.83
N ALA A 154 -10.09 12.13 13.21
CA ALA A 154 -10.44 13.51 13.52
C ALA A 154 -10.92 14.31 12.30
N ARG A 155 -10.51 13.93 11.08
CA ARG A 155 -11.01 14.56 9.84
C ARG A 155 -12.46 14.20 9.56
N GLU A 156 -12.89 13.00 9.96
CA GLU A 156 -14.26 12.53 9.76
C GLU A 156 -15.16 12.90 10.94
N ASN A 157 -14.71 12.62 12.17
CA ASN A 157 -15.45 12.86 13.40
C ASN A 157 -14.52 13.11 14.60
N GLY A 158 -14.02 14.35 14.71
CA GLY A 158 -13.13 14.77 15.80
C GLY A 158 -13.71 14.61 17.20
N GLN A 159 -15.03 14.75 17.38
CA GLN A 159 -15.65 14.60 18.70
C GLN A 159 -15.58 13.15 19.18
N GLU A 160 -15.88 12.20 18.30
CA GLU A 160 -15.81 10.78 18.60
C GLU A 160 -14.37 10.33 18.85
N ALA A 161 -13.44 10.73 17.98
CA ALA A 161 -12.02 10.47 18.16
C ALA A 161 -11.54 10.97 19.54
N ALA A 162 -11.80 12.23 19.86
CA ALA A 162 -11.41 12.81 21.14
C ALA A 162 -12.06 12.07 22.33
N SER A 163 -13.29 11.58 22.20
CA SER A 163 -13.96 10.79 23.25
C SER A 163 -13.24 9.46 23.48
N TRP A 164 -12.92 8.73 22.42
CA TRP A 164 -12.22 7.44 22.51
C TRP A 164 -10.82 7.61 23.11
N PHE A 165 -10.05 8.59 22.66
CA PHE A 165 -8.67 8.81 23.15
C PHE A 165 -8.61 9.29 24.59
N ARG A 166 -9.60 10.06 25.07
CA ARG A 166 -9.69 10.46 26.49
C ARG A 166 -10.05 9.30 27.42
N GLY A 167 -10.73 8.27 26.90
CA GLY A 167 -11.14 7.11 27.68
C GLY A 167 -10.05 6.04 27.86
N ARG A 168 -8.84 6.26 27.35
CA ARG A 168 -7.71 5.34 27.45
C ARG A 168 -6.75 5.78 28.58
N PRO A 169 -6.24 4.85 29.39
CA PRO A 169 -5.25 5.14 30.43
C PRO A 169 -3.88 5.53 29.87
#